data_AF-A0A182J7A5-F1
#
_entry.id   AF-A0A182J7A5-F1
#
_cell.length_a   1.000
_cell.length_b   1.000
_cell.length_c   1.000
_cell.angle_alpha   90.00
_cell.angle_beta   90.00
_cell.angle_gamma   90.00
#
_symmetry.space_group_name_H-M   'P 1'
#
loop_
_entity.id
_entity.type
_entity.pdbx_description
1 polymer ?
#
loop_
_entity_poly.entity_id
_entity_poly.type
_entity_poly.pdbx_seq_one_letter_code
_entity_poly.pdbx_strand_id
1 'polypeptide(L)'
;MTSWVTDCRKANIANKMDDGLLLSNDSGFQSDWKSIYHRDALFWASHENHTDSIMRTLVTAISSLSWQFNLSPVIEFTTVETLELLLVRVFQSWLKSTPTVLEELDRHKRAFLKQLPLYTVAVVDIVTKFIEPSIKLDLAALRRAAKADYSAGQNMLSLEFEVIKLLDCECRSSLLLGAVERFSKDYLLPLNVASKEMISQVGIKLLRVVTARRMAIYSSLKTSMKDADAFRRFKSNKLILAGAIVIAMLHLIPGVRHRQSILQQILEPLADECCIQATNLLYLREAIMGVIGGN
;
A
#
# COMPACT_ATOMS: atom_id res chain seq x y z
N MET A 1 -33.17 -58.26 12.22
CA MET A 1 -31.92 -58.07 11.46
C MET A 1 -31.76 -56.58 11.19
N THR A 2 -31.07 -55.87 12.09
CA THR A 2 -29.71 -55.26 11.93
C THR A 2 -29.76 -53.95 11.14
N SER A 3 -29.82 -52.78 11.79
CA SER A 3 -28.73 -51.96 12.40
C SER A 3 -27.79 -51.26 11.42
N TRP A 4 -27.67 -49.93 11.57
CA TRP A 4 -26.46 -49.17 11.95
C TRP A 4 -26.45 -47.77 11.32
N VAL A 5 -26.43 -46.79 12.23
CA VAL A 5 -25.96 -45.41 12.08
C VAL A 5 -24.48 -45.38 11.69
N THR A 6 -24.10 -44.56 10.70
CA THR A 6 -22.90 -43.70 10.75
C THR A 6 -22.87 -42.66 9.63
N ASP A 7 -23.13 -41.41 10.03
CA ASP A 7 -22.28 -40.22 9.87
C ASP A 7 -21.28 -40.15 8.70
N CYS A 8 -21.42 -39.11 7.87
CA CYS A 8 -20.32 -38.47 7.16
C CYS A 8 -20.56 -36.96 7.06
N ARG A 9 -20.40 -36.26 8.20
CA ARG A 9 -19.82 -34.92 8.23
C ARG A 9 -18.45 -34.93 7.53
N LYS A 10 -18.25 -34.03 6.55
CA LYS A 10 -16.99 -33.38 6.07
C LYS A 10 -17.20 -33.02 4.59
N ALA A 11 -16.91 -31.84 4.07
CA ALA A 11 -16.37 -30.63 4.65
C ALA A 11 -16.87 -29.45 3.79
N ASN A 12 -17.54 -28.50 4.43
CA ASN A 12 -17.66 -27.15 3.92
C ASN A 12 -16.27 -26.52 4.04
N ILE A 13 -15.42 -26.73 3.03
CA ILE A 13 -14.25 -25.88 2.83
C ILE A 13 -14.77 -24.66 2.11
N ALA A 14 -15.22 -23.68 2.88
CA ALA A 14 -15.21 -22.31 2.40
C ALA A 14 -13.78 -22.04 1.90
N ASN A 15 -13.63 -21.81 0.60
CA ASN A 15 -12.44 -21.21 0.03
C ASN A 15 -12.29 -19.84 0.69
N LYS A 16 -11.55 -19.81 1.78
CA LYS A 16 -11.08 -18.62 2.46
C LYS A 16 -9.99 -18.07 1.55
N MET A 17 -10.37 -17.29 0.53
CA MET A 17 -9.42 -16.47 -0.22
C MET A 17 -8.66 -15.61 0.79
N ASP A 18 -7.34 -15.53 0.59
CA ASP A 18 -6.36 -15.09 1.58
C ASP A 18 -6.52 -13.58 1.85
N ASP A 19 -7.36 -13.22 2.82
CA ASP A 19 -7.61 -11.85 3.31
C ASP A 19 -6.43 -11.28 4.11
N GLY A 20 -5.19 -11.68 3.78
CA GLY A 20 -4.04 -11.48 4.63
C GLY A 20 -2.72 -11.26 3.92
N LEU A 21 -1.71 -10.83 4.70
CA LEU A 21 -0.32 -10.81 4.28
C LEU A 21 0.11 -12.21 3.79
N LEU A 22 0.78 -12.27 2.64
CA LEU A 22 1.34 -13.49 2.08
C LEU A 22 2.57 -13.94 2.86
N LEU A 23 2.32 -14.65 3.96
CA LEU A 23 3.35 -15.13 4.90
C LEU A 23 3.66 -16.62 4.69
N SER A 24 3.69 -17.12 3.45
CA SER A 24 4.05 -18.52 3.12
C SER A 24 5.56 -18.66 2.88
N ASN A 25 6.11 -19.87 3.08
CA ASN A 25 7.54 -20.13 2.96
C ASN A 25 8.07 -20.18 1.51
N ASP A 26 7.20 -20.33 0.52
CA ASP A 26 7.53 -20.56 -0.90
C ASP A 26 7.91 -19.31 -1.71
N SER A 27 8.32 -18.23 -1.05
CA SER A 27 8.68 -16.98 -1.71
C SER A 27 10.10 -17.06 -2.29
N GLY A 28 10.19 -17.39 -3.57
CA GLY A 28 11.41 -17.30 -4.40
C GLY A 28 11.87 -15.86 -4.61
N PHE A 29 12.38 -15.22 -3.55
CA PHE A 29 12.94 -13.89 -3.67
C PHE A 29 14.29 -13.94 -4.40
N GLN A 30 14.43 -13.14 -5.45
CA GLN A 30 15.67 -12.97 -6.20
C GLN A 30 16.77 -12.36 -5.30
N SER A 31 18.04 -12.64 -5.61
CA SER A 31 19.21 -12.23 -4.80
C SER A 31 19.39 -10.71 -4.69
N ASP A 32 18.82 -9.91 -5.60
CA ASP A 32 18.87 -8.44 -5.57
C ASP A 32 17.47 -7.80 -5.49
N TRP A 33 16.66 -8.29 -4.54
CA TRP A 33 15.31 -7.78 -4.33
C TRP A 33 15.28 -6.33 -3.81
N LYS A 34 16.39 -5.78 -3.29
CA LYS A 34 16.47 -4.39 -2.79
C LYS A 34 16.64 -3.35 -3.89
N SER A 35 17.19 -3.73 -5.05
CA SER A 35 17.41 -2.81 -6.18
C SER A 35 16.15 -2.08 -6.63
N ILE A 36 15.00 -2.76 -6.66
CA ILE A 36 13.71 -2.15 -7.04
C ILE A 36 13.26 -1.09 -6.04
N TYR A 37 13.50 -1.31 -4.74
CA TYR A 37 13.21 -0.34 -3.68
C TYR A 37 14.13 0.88 -3.76
N HIS A 38 15.40 0.67 -4.08
CA HIS A 38 16.34 1.77 -4.27
C HIS A 38 15.92 2.65 -5.45
N ARG A 39 15.59 2.04 -6.60
CA ARG A 39 15.09 2.76 -7.78
C ARG A 39 13.80 3.53 -7.47
N ASP A 40 12.87 2.90 -6.75
CA ASP A 40 11.63 3.53 -6.33
C ASP A 40 11.89 4.73 -5.40
N ALA A 41 12.77 4.58 -4.42
CA ALA A 41 13.12 5.66 -3.50
C ALA A 41 13.73 6.87 -4.22
N LEU A 42 14.61 6.65 -5.21
CA LEU A 42 15.17 7.72 -6.04
C LEU A 42 14.08 8.44 -6.87
N PHE A 43 13.13 7.69 -7.42
CA PHE A 43 12.00 8.26 -8.13
C PHE A 43 11.14 9.12 -7.21
N TRP A 44 10.72 8.62 -6.04
CA TRP A 44 9.87 9.40 -5.12
C TRP A 44 10.59 10.60 -4.49
N ALA A 45 11.91 10.47 -4.28
CA ALA A 45 12.73 11.58 -3.78
C ALA A 45 12.87 12.72 -4.79
N SER A 46 12.57 12.52 -6.07
CA SER A 46 12.56 13.61 -7.06
C SER A 46 11.17 14.24 -7.26
N HIS A 47 10.11 13.70 -6.62
CA HIS A 47 8.70 14.05 -6.88
C HIS A 47 7.91 14.31 -5.58
N GLU A 48 8.56 14.90 -4.59
CA GLU A 48 8.02 15.08 -3.24
C GLU A 48 6.68 15.85 -3.22
N ASN A 49 5.75 15.42 -2.37
CA ASN A 49 4.51 16.14 -1.99
C ASN A 49 3.42 16.28 -3.06
N HIS A 50 3.59 15.71 -4.26
CA HIS A 50 2.58 15.84 -5.32
C HIS A 50 1.23 15.17 -4.99
N THR A 51 1.23 14.13 -4.16
CA THR A 51 0.05 13.26 -3.92
C THR A 51 -0.38 13.20 -2.45
N ASP A 52 0.41 13.72 -1.51
CA ASP A 52 0.20 13.53 -0.07
C ASP A 52 -1.18 13.98 0.43
N SER A 53 -1.71 15.07 -0.13
CA SER A 53 -3.02 15.63 0.25
C SER A 53 -4.22 14.77 -0.17
N ILE A 54 -4.05 13.92 -1.19
CA ILE A 54 -5.13 13.09 -1.73
C ILE A 54 -5.06 11.62 -1.28
N MET A 55 -3.90 11.17 -0.76
CA MET A 55 -3.70 9.78 -0.35
C MET A 55 -4.74 9.26 0.63
N ARG A 56 -5.19 10.09 1.60
CA ARG A 56 -6.24 9.68 2.55
C ARG A 56 -7.53 9.31 1.82
N THR A 57 -7.95 10.14 0.88
CA THR A 57 -9.17 9.95 0.10
C THR A 57 -9.04 8.73 -0.80
N LEU A 58 -7.91 8.57 -1.48
CA LEU A 58 -7.62 7.42 -2.34
C LEU A 58 -7.67 6.11 -1.56
N VAL A 59 -6.88 5.99 -0.48
CA VAL A 59 -6.84 4.76 0.32
C VAL A 59 -8.23 4.42 0.85
N THR A 60 -8.98 5.40 1.34
CA THR A 60 -10.34 5.16 1.84
C THR A 60 -11.28 4.65 0.73
N ALA A 61 -11.24 5.26 -0.46
CA ALA A 61 -12.04 4.85 -1.59
C ALA A 61 -11.67 3.44 -2.06
N ILE A 62 -10.38 3.14 -2.22
CA ILE A 62 -9.90 1.83 -2.64
C ILE A 62 -10.20 0.77 -1.59
N SER A 63 -9.94 1.00 -0.30
CA SER A 63 -10.31 0.03 0.75
C SER A 63 -11.80 -0.25 0.76
N SER A 64 -12.65 0.74 0.51
CA SER A 64 -14.10 0.54 0.39
C SER A 64 -14.47 -0.31 -0.83
N LEU A 65 -13.87 -0.06 -1.99
CA LEU A 65 -14.11 -0.84 -3.20
C LEU A 65 -13.58 -2.27 -3.04
N SER A 66 -12.36 -2.44 -2.53
CA SER A 66 -11.78 -3.75 -2.24
C SER A 66 -12.65 -4.56 -1.30
N TRP A 67 -13.20 -3.95 -0.26
CA TRP A 67 -14.14 -4.64 0.63
C TRP A 67 -15.46 -5.01 -0.08
N GLN A 68 -16.06 -4.10 -0.84
CA GLN A 68 -17.34 -4.35 -1.54
C GLN A 68 -17.22 -5.44 -2.61
N PHE A 69 -16.08 -5.52 -3.29
CA PHE A 69 -15.83 -6.47 -4.38
C PHE A 69 -14.98 -7.67 -3.95
N ASN A 70 -14.73 -7.82 -2.64
CA ASN A 70 -13.93 -8.91 -2.06
C ASN A 70 -12.56 -9.08 -2.74
N LEU A 71 -11.87 -7.96 -2.98
CA LEU A 71 -10.54 -7.93 -3.58
C LEU A 71 -9.48 -8.17 -2.50
N SER A 72 -8.45 -8.95 -2.84
CA SER A 72 -7.35 -9.24 -1.93
C SER A 72 -6.56 -7.98 -1.56
N PRO A 73 -5.85 -7.98 -0.41
CA PRO A 73 -4.98 -6.86 -0.04
C PRO A 73 -3.90 -6.55 -1.09
N VAL A 74 -3.43 -7.57 -1.82
CA VAL A 74 -2.47 -7.39 -2.92
C VAL A 74 -3.05 -6.50 -4.02
N ILE A 75 -4.30 -6.75 -4.43
CA ILE A 75 -5.01 -5.91 -5.41
C ILE A 75 -5.25 -4.51 -4.83
N GLU A 76 -5.68 -4.41 -3.57
CA GLU A 76 -5.93 -3.14 -2.88
C GLU A 76 -4.70 -2.22 -2.89
N PHE A 77 -3.58 -2.67 -2.33
CA PHE A 77 -2.39 -1.83 -2.19
C PHE A 77 -1.68 -1.59 -3.52
N THR A 78 -1.73 -2.56 -4.44
CA THR A 78 -1.22 -2.36 -5.81
C THR A 78 -2.03 -1.28 -6.53
N THR A 79 -3.36 -1.28 -6.37
CA THR A 79 -4.23 -0.23 -6.93
C THR A 79 -3.88 1.14 -6.36
N VAL A 80 -3.67 1.24 -5.04
CA VAL A 80 -3.29 2.51 -4.39
C VAL A 80 -1.95 3.04 -4.94
N GLU A 81 -0.91 2.19 -4.98
CA GLU A 81 0.41 2.61 -5.49
C GLU A 81 0.37 2.96 -6.99
N THR A 82 -0.40 2.23 -7.80
CA THR A 82 -0.58 2.53 -9.23
C THR A 82 -1.33 3.83 -9.46
N LEU A 83 -2.38 4.12 -8.68
CA LEU A 83 -3.07 5.42 -8.74
C LEU A 83 -2.18 6.57 -8.30
N GLU A 84 -1.35 6.36 -7.29
CA GLU A 84 -0.38 7.36 -6.86
C GLU A 84 0.63 7.66 -7.97
N LEU A 85 1.18 6.62 -8.61
CA LEU A 85 2.08 6.76 -9.75
C LEU A 85 1.40 7.48 -10.92
N LEU A 86 0.16 7.11 -11.25
CA LEU A 86 -0.63 7.76 -12.30
C LEU A 86 -0.75 9.27 -12.05
N LEU A 87 -1.10 9.68 -10.83
CA LEU A 87 -1.19 11.09 -10.46
C LEU A 87 0.13 11.82 -10.67
N VAL A 88 1.25 11.23 -10.23
CA VAL A 88 2.58 11.82 -10.42
C VAL A 88 2.91 11.99 -11.90
N ARG A 89 2.70 10.94 -12.72
CA ARG A 89 3.00 10.97 -14.16
C ARG A 89 2.14 12.01 -14.89
N VAL A 90 0.85 12.09 -14.56
CA VAL A 90 -0.07 13.09 -15.11
C VAL A 90 0.41 14.50 -14.75
N PHE A 91 0.70 14.76 -13.47
CA PHE A 91 1.14 16.08 -13.02
C PHE A 91 2.49 16.50 -13.63
N GLN A 92 3.44 15.56 -13.78
CA GLN A 92 4.70 15.80 -14.49
C GLN A 92 4.49 16.16 -15.97
N SER A 93 3.55 15.50 -16.65
CA SER A 93 3.32 15.74 -18.07
C SER A 93 2.87 17.19 -18.34
N TRP A 94 2.08 17.78 -17.42
CA TRP A 94 1.66 19.17 -17.51
C TRP A 94 2.77 20.16 -17.18
N LEU A 95 3.63 19.84 -16.21
CA LEU A 95 4.81 20.65 -15.89
C LEU A 95 5.77 20.77 -17.09
N LYS A 96 5.93 19.68 -17.86
CA LYS A 96 6.74 19.68 -19.09
C LYS A 96 6.10 20.45 -20.25
N SER A 97 4.77 20.49 -20.30
CA SER A 97 4.02 21.04 -21.43
C SER A 97 3.66 22.52 -21.27
N THR A 98 3.68 23.07 -20.05
CA THR A 98 3.16 24.42 -19.76
C THR A 98 4.10 25.15 -18.78
N PRO A 99 5.13 25.86 -19.27
CA PRO A 99 6.10 26.53 -18.39
C PRO A 99 5.58 27.82 -17.74
N THR A 100 4.44 28.38 -18.14
CA THR A 100 4.19 29.82 -17.95
C THR A 100 3.02 30.26 -17.08
N VAL A 101 2.11 29.42 -16.58
CA VAL A 101 1.05 29.90 -15.65
C VAL A 101 0.66 28.86 -14.59
N LEU A 102 0.97 29.16 -13.32
CA LEU A 102 0.64 28.32 -12.14
C LEU A 102 -0.88 28.08 -12.01
N GLU A 103 -1.70 29.07 -12.35
CA GLU A 103 -3.17 28.99 -12.28
C GLU A 103 -3.77 27.98 -13.27
N GLU A 104 -3.17 27.84 -14.45
CA GLU A 104 -3.60 26.86 -15.43
C GLU A 104 -3.31 25.44 -14.95
N LEU A 105 -2.15 25.22 -14.31
CA LEU A 105 -1.81 23.91 -13.73
C LEU A 105 -2.83 23.47 -12.68
N ASP A 106 -3.24 24.39 -11.78
CA ASP A 106 -4.23 24.07 -10.76
C ASP A 106 -5.64 23.86 -11.34
N ARG A 107 -5.97 24.51 -12.46
CA ARG A 107 -7.19 24.22 -13.22
C ARG A 107 -7.14 22.81 -13.83
N HIS A 108 -6.03 22.42 -14.46
CA HIS A 108 -5.85 21.07 -15.03
C HIS A 108 -5.92 19.98 -13.95
N LYS A 109 -5.24 20.19 -12.81
CA LYS A 109 -5.35 19.29 -11.64
C LYS A 109 -6.79 19.13 -11.20
N ARG A 110 -7.52 20.23 -10.98
CA ARG A 110 -8.93 20.17 -10.56
C ARG A 110 -9.82 19.46 -11.58
N ALA A 111 -9.59 19.68 -12.88
CA ALA A 111 -10.34 19.00 -13.93
C ALA A 111 -10.09 17.48 -13.93
N PHE A 112 -8.83 17.06 -13.84
CA PHE A 112 -8.48 15.65 -13.77
C PHE A 112 -8.99 14.98 -12.49
N LEU A 113 -8.86 15.65 -11.33
CA LEU A 113 -9.34 15.12 -10.06
C LEU A 113 -10.86 14.88 -10.04
N LYS A 114 -11.63 15.61 -10.85
CA LYS A 114 -13.07 15.31 -11.05
C LYS A 114 -13.30 13.99 -11.81
N GLN A 115 -12.37 13.61 -12.69
CA GLN A 115 -12.41 12.35 -13.43
C GLN A 115 -11.74 11.20 -12.69
N LEU A 116 -11.01 11.47 -11.61
CA LEU A 116 -10.29 10.47 -10.82
C LEU A 116 -11.14 9.24 -10.41
N PRO A 117 -12.43 9.35 -10.07
CA PRO A 117 -13.25 8.17 -9.82
C PRO A 117 -13.32 7.21 -11.01
N LEU A 118 -13.36 7.73 -12.24
CA LEU A 118 -13.39 6.91 -13.44
C LEU A 118 -12.02 6.26 -13.71
N TYR A 119 -10.92 7.02 -13.58
CA TYR A 119 -9.56 6.45 -13.63
C TYR A 119 -9.32 5.40 -12.54
N THR A 120 -9.94 5.58 -11.37
CA THR A 120 -9.90 4.60 -10.28
C THR A 120 -10.51 3.26 -10.71
N VAL A 121 -11.66 3.28 -11.37
CA VAL A 121 -12.29 2.05 -11.89
C VAL A 121 -11.38 1.36 -12.91
N ALA A 122 -10.80 2.12 -13.85
CA ALA A 122 -9.88 1.57 -14.84
C ALA A 122 -8.62 0.97 -14.20
N VAL A 123 -8.02 1.65 -13.21
CA VAL A 123 -6.84 1.11 -12.51
C VAL A 123 -7.18 -0.15 -11.72
N VAL A 124 -8.33 -0.20 -11.04
CA VAL A 124 -8.78 -1.43 -10.35
C VAL A 124 -8.91 -2.58 -11.35
N ASP A 125 -9.50 -2.33 -12.51
CA ASP A 125 -9.65 -3.35 -13.57
C ASP A 125 -8.30 -3.85 -14.10
N ILE A 126 -7.40 -2.92 -14.46
CA ILE A 126 -6.04 -3.24 -14.92
C ILE A 126 -5.27 -4.04 -13.87
N VAL A 127 -5.27 -3.58 -12.61
CA VAL A 127 -4.52 -4.24 -11.52
C VAL A 127 -5.10 -5.62 -11.23
N THR A 128 -6.42 -5.78 -11.27
CA THR A 128 -7.08 -7.07 -11.06
C THR A 128 -6.69 -8.04 -12.19
N LYS A 129 -6.74 -7.60 -13.45
CA LYS A 129 -6.26 -8.39 -14.60
C LYS A 129 -4.78 -8.74 -14.51
N PHE A 130 -3.96 -7.85 -13.94
CA PHE A 130 -2.51 -8.05 -13.77
C PHE A 130 -2.20 -9.07 -12.66
N ILE A 131 -2.85 -8.98 -11.51
CA ILE A 131 -2.58 -9.84 -10.33
C ILE A 131 -3.33 -11.16 -10.41
N GLU A 132 -4.62 -11.13 -10.73
CA GLU A 132 -5.49 -12.30 -10.71
C GLU A 132 -6.45 -12.29 -11.93
N PRO A 133 -5.97 -12.72 -13.12
CA PRO A 133 -6.74 -12.68 -14.36
C PRO A 133 -8.05 -13.49 -14.34
N SER A 134 -8.19 -14.41 -13.38
CA SER A 134 -9.40 -15.21 -13.18
C SER A 134 -10.57 -14.40 -12.60
N ILE A 135 -10.31 -13.30 -11.90
CA ILE A 135 -11.36 -12.45 -11.36
C ILE A 135 -12.01 -11.66 -12.51
N LYS A 136 -13.32 -11.81 -12.65
CA LYS A 136 -14.14 -11.03 -13.59
C LYS A 136 -14.91 -9.97 -12.81
N LEU A 137 -14.48 -8.73 -12.90
CA LEU A 137 -15.16 -7.61 -12.25
C LEU A 137 -16.44 -7.22 -13.00
N ASP A 138 -17.53 -7.01 -12.26
CA ASP A 138 -18.69 -6.29 -12.78
C ASP A 138 -18.34 -4.80 -12.86
N LEU A 139 -17.84 -4.37 -14.02
CA LEU A 139 -17.43 -2.99 -14.27
C LEU A 139 -18.58 -1.98 -14.12
N ALA A 140 -19.82 -2.40 -14.37
CA ALA A 140 -20.97 -1.51 -14.20
C ALA A 140 -21.30 -1.30 -12.72
N ALA A 141 -21.20 -2.35 -11.89
CA ALA A 141 -21.30 -2.24 -10.44
C ALA A 141 -20.13 -1.44 -9.85
N LEU A 142 -18.89 -1.74 -10.26
CA LEU A 142 -17.69 -1.06 -9.76
C LEU A 142 -17.72 0.44 -10.06
N ARG A 143 -18.14 0.80 -11.28
CA ARG A 143 -18.34 2.20 -11.69
C ARG A 143 -19.40 2.90 -10.82
N ARG A 144 -20.53 2.25 -10.56
CA ARG A 144 -21.59 2.81 -9.67
C ARG A 144 -21.08 2.99 -8.24
N ALA A 145 -20.35 2.01 -7.71
CA ALA A 145 -19.76 2.07 -6.36
C ALA A 145 -18.74 3.22 -6.25
N ALA A 146 -17.92 3.42 -7.29
CA ALA A 146 -16.98 4.52 -7.39
C ALA A 146 -17.64 5.89 -7.65
N LYS A 147 -18.96 5.92 -7.93
CA LYS A 147 -19.71 7.12 -8.35
C LYS A 147 -19.08 7.81 -9.56
N ALA A 148 -18.68 6.99 -10.53
CA ALA A 148 -18.03 7.46 -11.76
C ALA A 148 -19.04 7.48 -12.92
N ASP A 149 -19.08 8.58 -13.65
CA ASP A 149 -19.90 8.72 -14.86
C ASP A 149 -19.00 8.90 -16.08
N TYR A 150 -19.36 8.29 -17.21
CA TYR A 150 -18.66 8.54 -18.46
C TYR A 150 -19.02 9.92 -19.00
N SER A 151 -18.03 10.63 -19.54
CA SER A 151 -18.33 11.71 -20.47
C SER A 151 -18.77 11.14 -21.84
N ALA A 152 -19.44 11.96 -22.65
CA ALA A 152 -19.84 11.57 -23.99
C ALA A 152 -18.66 11.00 -24.80
N GLY A 153 -18.81 9.80 -25.36
CA GLY A 153 -17.81 9.14 -26.21
C GLY A 153 -16.72 8.34 -25.48
N GLN A 154 -16.66 8.37 -24.14
CA GLN A 154 -15.73 7.52 -23.38
C GLN A 154 -16.30 6.13 -23.12
N ASN A 155 -15.45 5.11 -23.21
CA ASN A 155 -15.73 3.75 -22.76
C ASN A 155 -14.56 3.19 -21.95
N MET A 156 -14.77 2.09 -21.22
CA MET A 156 -13.75 1.54 -20.33
C MET A 156 -12.45 1.20 -21.07
N LEU A 157 -12.53 0.57 -22.24
CA LEU A 157 -11.35 0.17 -23.01
C LEU A 157 -10.49 1.36 -23.42
N SER A 158 -11.12 2.45 -23.85
CA SER A 158 -10.40 3.70 -24.19
C SER A 158 -9.69 4.28 -22.97
N LEU A 159 -10.29 4.19 -21.79
CA LEU A 159 -9.72 4.69 -20.55
C LEU A 159 -8.60 3.79 -20.03
N GLU A 160 -8.75 2.46 -20.10
CA GLU A 160 -7.68 1.53 -19.76
C GLU A 160 -6.45 1.77 -20.63
N PHE A 161 -6.65 1.93 -21.94
CA PHE A 161 -5.57 2.24 -22.86
C PHE A 161 -4.87 3.57 -22.52
N GLU A 162 -5.66 4.60 -22.18
CA GLU A 162 -5.12 5.89 -21.74
C GLU A 162 -4.31 5.76 -20.44
N VAL A 163 -4.82 5.04 -19.44
CA VAL A 163 -4.12 4.75 -18.17
C VAL A 163 -2.80 4.06 -18.42
N ILE A 164 -2.79 2.99 -19.24
CA ILE A 164 -1.58 2.23 -19.57
C ILE A 164 -0.54 3.16 -20.23
N LYS A 165 -0.97 4.03 -21.14
CA LYS A 165 -0.10 5.01 -21.79
C LYS A 165 0.47 6.03 -20.80
N LEU A 166 -0.35 6.56 -19.90
CA LEU A 166 0.08 7.52 -18.87
C LEU A 166 1.06 6.89 -17.86
N LEU A 167 0.90 5.60 -17.58
CA LEU A 167 1.80 4.83 -16.74
C LEU A 167 3.07 4.37 -17.46
N ASP A 168 3.22 4.63 -18.76
CA ASP A 168 4.33 4.10 -19.57
C ASP A 168 4.43 2.56 -19.46
N CYS A 169 3.26 1.90 -19.46
CA CYS A 169 3.10 0.47 -19.24
C CYS A 169 3.63 -0.05 -17.89
N GLU A 170 3.91 0.83 -16.92
CA GLU A 170 4.38 0.46 -15.59
C GLU A 170 3.21 0.06 -14.67
N CYS A 171 2.96 -1.24 -14.53
CA CYS A 171 2.13 -1.81 -13.49
C CYS A 171 2.95 -2.88 -12.75
N ARG A 172 3.08 -2.73 -11.43
CA ARG A 172 3.91 -3.61 -10.59
C ARG A 172 3.22 -3.84 -9.25
N SER A 173 3.50 -4.97 -8.62
CA SER A 173 3.02 -5.27 -7.28
C SER A 173 3.43 -4.20 -6.26
N SER A 174 2.60 -3.98 -5.24
CA SER A 174 2.90 -3.02 -4.17
C SER A 174 4.22 -3.35 -3.46
N LEU A 175 5.14 -2.39 -3.51
CA LEU A 175 6.44 -2.52 -2.86
C LEU A 175 6.31 -2.40 -1.34
N LEU A 176 5.46 -1.49 -0.85
CA LEU A 176 5.30 -1.32 0.60
C LEU A 176 4.67 -2.56 1.25
N LEU A 177 3.63 -3.12 0.61
CA LEU A 177 3.02 -4.38 1.06
C LEU A 177 4.06 -5.50 1.07
N GLY A 178 4.77 -5.71 -0.05
CA GLY A 178 5.76 -6.78 -0.16
C GLY A 178 6.89 -6.67 0.86
N ALA A 179 7.35 -5.46 1.19
CA ALA A 179 8.34 -5.25 2.24
C ALA A 179 7.79 -5.58 3.63
N VAL A 180 6.55 -5.20 3.94
CA VAL A 180 5.92 -5.52 5.23
C VAL A 180 5.67 -7.03 5.35
N GLU A 181 5.22 -7.70 4.30
CA GLU A 181 5.06 -9.16 4.27
C GLU A 181 6.39 -9.85 4.54
N ARG A 182 7.44 -9.43 3.83
CA ARG A 182 8.79 -9.97 4.00
C ARG A 182 9.31 -9.76 5.42
N PHE A 183 9.33 -8.52 5.91
CA PHE A 183 9.83 -8.23 7.24
C PHE A 183 8.98 -8.89 8.34
N SER A 184 7.67 -9.02 8.16
CA SER A 184 6.83 -9.77 9.10
C SER A 184 7.20 -11.26 9.12
N LYS A 185 7.45 -11.85 7.95
CA LYS A 185 7.90 -13.24 7.82
C LYS A 185 9.28 -13.46 8.43
N ASP A 186 10.22 -12.56 8.15
CA ASP A 186 11.62 -12.71 8.55
C ASP A 186 11.84 -12.34 10.03
N TYR A 187 11.04 -11.43 10.60
CA TYR A 187 11.28 -10.88 11.95
C TYR A 187 10.14 -11.10 12.96
N LEU A 188 8.87 -11.23 12.56
CA LEU A 188 7.77 -11.41 13.52
C LEU A 188 7.37 -12.87 13.70
N LEU A 189 7.27 -13.64 12.61
CA LEU A 189 6.91 -15.06 12.70
C LEU A 189 7.90 -15.89 13.53
N PRO A 190 9.23 -15.72 13.40
CA PRO A 190 10.19 -16.52 14.16
C PRO A 190 10.12 -16.26 15.68
N LEU A 191 9.66 -15.08 16.08
CA LEU A 191 9.49 -14.74 17.49
C LEU A 191 8.30 -15.46 18.14
N ASN A 192 7.38 -16.01 17.33
CA ASN A 192 6.18 -16.72 17.78
C ASN A 192 5.35 -15.91 18.81
N VAL A 193 5.22 -14.60 18.57
CA VAL A 193 4.58 -13.65 19.50
C VAL A 193 3.07 -13.52 19.31
N ALA A 194 2.57 -13.94 18.16
CA ALA A 194 1.16 -13.94 17.78
C ALA A 194 0.93 -14.93 16.63
N SER A 195 -0.33 -15.29 16.37
CA SER A 195 -0.66 -16.13 15.22
C SER A 195 -0.42 -15.40 13.90
N LYS A 196 -0.21 -16.17 12.82
CA LYS A 196 -0.04 -15.63 11.45
C LYS A 196 -1.22 -14.74 11.05
N GLU A 197 -2.44 -15.14 11.40
CA GLU A 197 -3.67 -14.41 11.11
C GLU A 197 -3.71 -13.08 11.86
N MET A 198 -3.29 -13.06 13.13
CA MET A 198 -3.23 -11.83 13.91
C MET A 198 -2.20 -10.85 13.35
N ILE A 199 -0.99 -11.32 13.05
CA ILE A 199 0.08 -10.51 12.42
C ILE A 199 -0.44 -9.93 11.10
N SER A 200 -1.05 -10.78 10.28
CA SER A 200 -1.66 -10.39 9.02
C SER A 200 -2.72 -9.30 9.19
N GLN A 201 -3.71 -9.49 10.06
CA GLN A 201 -4.79 -8.52 10.28
C GLN A 201 -4.28 -7.18 10.81
N VAL A 202 -3.33 -7.19 11.76
CA VAL A 202 -2.72 -5.97 12.28
C VAL A 202 -1.93 -5.28 11.18
N GLY A 203 -1.15 -6.03 10.39
CA GLY A 203 -0.34 -5.51 9.29
C GLY A 203 -1.18 -4.81 8.21
N ILE A 204 -2.26 -5.44 7.74
CA ILE A 204 -3.15 -4.85 6.73
C ILE A 204 -3.82 -3.57 7.26
N LYS A 205 -4.35 -3.59 8.50
CA LYS A 205 -4.95 -2.40 9.12
C LYS A 205 -3.94 -1.27 9.25
N LEU A 206 -2.72 -1.59 9.67
CA LEU A 206 -1.67 -0.60 9.87
C LEU A 206 -1.19 -0.03 8.53
N LEU A 207 -1.01 -0.85 7.51
CA LEU A 207 -0.71 -0.41 6.14
C LEU A 207 -1.76 0.59 5.62
N ARG A 208 -3.07 0.30 5.78
CA ARG A 208 -4.14 1.24 5.41
C ARG A 208 -3.99 2.58 6.11
N VAL A 209 -3.78 2.57 7.44
CA VAL A 209 -3.61 3.81 8.23
C VAL A 209 -2.38 4.59 7.80
N VAL A 210 -1.23 3.92 7.68
CA VAL A 210 0.05 4.55 7.37
C VAL A 210 0.07 5.14 5.97
N THR A 211 -0.44 4.41 4.98
CA THR A 211 -0.54 4.92 3.60
C THR A 211 -1.52 6.09 3.52
N ALA A 212 -2.66 6.04 4.21
CA ALA A 212 -3.64 7.12 4.23
C ALA A 212 -3.17 8.39 4.97
N ARG A 213 -2.28 8.24 5.96
CA ARG A 213 -1.87 9.31 6.87
C ARG A 213 -0.40 9.68 6.74
N ARG A 214 0.23 9.30 5.63
CA ARG A 214 1.64 9.54 5.32
C ARG A 214 2.06 11.00 5.57
N MET A 215 1.24 11.96 5.14
CA MET A 215 1.49 13.38 5.36
C MET A 215 1.63 13.73 6.85
N ALA A 216 0.70 13.27 7.69
CA ALA A 216 0.71 13.55 9.12
C ALA A 216 1.94 12.92 9.80
N ILE A 217 2.25 11.67 9.47
CA ILE A 217 3.39 10.91 10.00
C ILE A 217 4.71 11.63 9.70
N TYR A 218 4.95 12.03 8.45
CA TYR A 218 6.21 12.69 8.10
C TYR A 218 6.23 14.16 8.53
N SER A 219 5.09 14.85 8.58
CA SER A 219 5.06 16.25 9.04
C SER A 219 5.52 16.42 10.49
N SER A 220 5.24 15.45 11.37
CA SER A 220 5.70 15.48 12.76
C SER A 220 7.20 15.20 12.92
N LEU A 221 7.82 14.58 11.91
CA LEU A 221 9.26 14.29 11.89
C LEU A 221 10.08 15.38 11.20
N LYS A 222 9.45 16.22 10.37
CA LYS A 222 10.13 17.25 9.57
C LYS A 222 10.90 18.25 10.42
N THR A 223 10.43 18.58 11.62
CA THR A 223 11.11 19.50 12.54
C THR A 223 12.35 18.87 13.21
N SER A 224 12.49 17.54 13.16
CA SER A 224 13.52 16.80 13.88
C SER A 224 14.77 16.51 13.02
N MET A 225 14.70 16.70 11.69
CA MET A 225 15.83 16.50 10.77
C MET A 225 16.32 17.83 10.20
N LYS A 226 17.61 18.15 10.42
CA LYS A 226 18.23 19.40 9.98
C LYS A 226 18.50 19.47 8.48
N ASP A 227 18.68 18.32 7.84
CA ASP A 227 18.96 18.20 6.39
C ASP A 227 17.69 17.81 5.63
N ALA A 228 17.23 18.71 4.76
CA ALA A 228 16.04 18.55 3.95
C ALA A 228 16.18 17.44 2.89
N ASP A 229 17.37 17.26 2.31
CA ASP A 229 17.60 16.22 1.30
C ASP A 229 17.70 14.84 1.96
N ALA A 230 18.32 14.74 3.13
CA ALA A 230 18.30 13.52 3.93
C ALA A 230 16.88 13.14 4.35
N PHE A 231 16.07 14.11 4.81
CA PHE A 231 14.67 13.89 5.13
C PHE A 231 13.86 13.43 3.91
N ARG A 232 14.13 14.00 2.73
CA ARG A 232 13.46 13.60 1.48
C ARG A 232 13.77 12.14 1.11
N ARG A 233 15.03 11.73 1.20
CA ARG A 233 15.45 10.33 0.97
C ARG A 233 14.82 9.39 1.99
N PHE A 234 14.81 9.79 3.26
CA PHE A 234 14.18 9.04 4.35
C PHE A 234 12.69 8.80 4.09
N LYS A 235 11.95 9.86 3.75
CA LYS A 235 10.51 9.82 3.44
C LYS A 235 10.18 8.94 2.24
N SER A 236 11.06 8.94 1.24
CA SER A 236 10.82 8.25 -0.05
C SER A 236 11.11 6.75 -0.01
N ASN A 237 11.77 6.26 1.04
CA ASN A 237 12.19 4.88 1.13
C ASN A 237 11.12 3.99 1.80
N LYS A 238 10.46 3.15 1.00
CA LYS A 238 9.43 2.21 1.48
C LYS A 238 9.97 1.13 2.42
N LEU A 239 11.25 0.77 2.36
CA LEU A 239 11.83 -0.19 3.30
C LEU A 239 11.86 0.39 4.72
N ILE A 240 12.26 1.64 4.86
CA ILE A 240 12.25 2.35 6.14
C ILE A 240 10.84 2.38 6.72
N LEU A 241 9.84 2.72 5.89
CA LEU A 241 8.44 2.74 6.30
C LEU A 241 7.94 1.35 6.70
N ALA A 242 8.26 0.32 5.91
CA ALA A 242 7.91 -1.07 6.22
C ALA A 242 8.54 -1.55 7.53
N GLY A 243 9.81 -1.22 7.78
CA GLY A 243 10.49 -1.56 9.03
C GLY A 243 9.80 -0.93 10.24
N ALA A 244 9.43 0.35 10.13
CA ALA A 244 8.70 1.05 11.18
C ALA A 244 7.28 0.49 11.40
N ILE A 245 6.60 0.08 10.32
CA ILE A 245 5.31 -0.63 10.39
C ILE A 245 5.47 -1.93 11.17
N VAL A 246 6.48 -2.75 10.88
CA VAL A 246 6.73 -4.02 11.58
C VAL A 246 7.00 -3.82 13.07
N ILE A 247 7.78 -2.81 13.42
CA ILE A 247 8.00 -2.47 14.84
C ILE A 247 6.71 -1.97 15.50
N ALA A 248 5.89 -1.19 14.80
CA ALA A 248 4.59 -0.75 15.30
C ALA A 248 3.60 -1.92 15.45
N MET A 249 3.63 -2.90 14.56
CA MET A 249 2.85 -4.15 14.71
C MET A 249 3.24 -4.88 15.99
N LEU A 250 4.54 -5.01 16.28
CA LEU A 250 5.02 -5.60 17.53
C LEU A 250 4.46 -4.86 18.75
N HIS A 251 4.45 -3.53 18.73
CA HIS A 251 3.87 -2.72 19.80
C HIS A 251 2.34 -2.89 19.94
N LEU A 252 1.63 -3.15 18.84
CA LEU A 252 0.18 -3.33 18.88
C LEU A 252 -0.25 -4.71 19.39
N ILE A 253 0.61 -5.73 19.28
CA ILE A 253 0.34 -7.10 19.74
C ILE A 253 0.34 -7.14 21.29
N PRO A 254 -0.79 -7.49 21.96
CA PRO A 254 -0.94 -7.41 23.41
C PRO A 254 0.11 -8.20 24.21
N GLY A 255 0.50 -9.40 23.73
CA GLY A 255 1.44 -10.26 24.43
C GLY A 255 2.87 -9.70 24.55
N VAL A 256 3.22 -8.71 23.71
CA VAL A 256 4.59 -8.23 23.55
C VAL A 256 4.74 -6.71 23.48
N ARG A 257 3.64 -5.95 23.57
CA ARG A 257 3.56 -4.48 23.50
C ARG A 257 4.64 -3.72 24.29
N HIS A 258 5.05 -4.24 25.44
CA HIS A 258 6.02 -3.61 26.34
C HIS A 258 7.30 -4.44 26.57
N ARG A 259 7.52 -5.48 25.77
CA ARG A 259 8.69 -6.36 25.94
C ARG A 259 9.90 -5.79 25.19
N GLN A 260 10.66 -4.95 25.88
CA GLN A 260 11.88 -4.34 25.33
C GLN A 260 12.88 -5.38 24.80
N SER A 261 12.99 -6.54 25.46
CA SER A 261 13.88 -7.62 25.04
C SER A 261 13.53 -8.20 23.67
N ILE A 262 12.25 -8.25 23.30
CA ILE A 262 11.80 -8.73 21.99
C ILE A 262 12.04 -7.65 20.93
N LEU A 263 11.77 -6.39 21.27
CA LEU A 263 12.07 -5.27 20.38
C LEU A 263 13.56 -5.23 20.01
N GLN A 264 14.45 -5.41 21.00
CA GLN A 264 15.90 -5.41 20.78
C GLN A 264 16.39 -6.54 19.86
N GLN A 265 15.68 -7.68 19.80
CA GLN A 265 16.06 -8.79 18.92
C GLN A 265 15.86 -8.46 17.43
N ILE A 266 14.90 -7.59 17.10
CA ILE A 266 14.57 -7.28 15.71
C ILE A 266 15.02 -5.88 15.27
N LEU A 267 15.20 -4.96 16.22
CA LEU A 267 15.40 -3.55 15.90
C LEU A 267 16.67 -3.29 15.08
N GLU A 268 17.84 -3.76 15.54
CA GLU A 268 19.11 -3.56 14.83
C GLU A 268 19.15 -4.34 13.50
N PRO A 269 18.81 -5.64 13.45
CA PRO A 269 18.79 -6.37 12.18
C PRO A 269 17.87 -5.75 11.13
N LEU A 270 16.69 -5.26 11.55
CA LEU A 270 15.75 -4.61 10.65
C LEU A 270 16.23 -3.23 10.19
N ALA A 271 16.93 -2.50 11.06
CA ALA A 271 17.55 -1.22 10.72
C ALA A 271 18.68 -1.41 9.69
N ASP A 272 19.50 -2.46 9.85
CA ASP A 272 20.52 -2.86 8.89
C ASP A 272 19.91 -3.21 7.52
N GLU A 273 18.81 -3.97 7.50
CA GLU A 273 18.08 -4.27 6.26
C GLU A 273 17.60 -3.00 5.54
N CYS A 274 17.20 -1.99 6.30
CA CYS A 274 16.73 -0.69 5.81
C CYS A 274 17.87 0.32 5.54
N CYS A 275 19.12 -0.04 5.86
CA CYS A 275 20.31 0.81 5.76
C CYS A 275 20.18 2.14 6.53
N ILE A 276 19.62 2.12 7.74
CA ILE A 276 19.46 3.29 8.61
C ILE A 276 19.78 2.96 10.07
N GLN A 277 19.94 3.99 10.90
CA GLN A 277 20.04 3.80 12.34
C GLN A 277 18.71 3.32 12.94
N ALA A 278 18.78 2.39 13.88
CA ALA A 278 17.64 1.88 14.66
C ALA A 278 16.78 2.99 15.28
N THR A 279 17.41 4.07 15.75
CA THR A 279 16.72 5.25 16.31
C THR A 279 15.73 5.88 15.33
N ASN A 280 16.04 5.90 14.03
CA ASN A 280 15.17 6.46 13.01
C ASN A 280 13.91 5.60 12.80
N LEU A 281 14.03 4.27 12.90
CA LEU A 281 12.88 3.37 12.89
C LEU A 281 11.98 3.59 14.12
N LEU A 282 12.58 3.83 15.29
CA LEU A 282 11.82 4.14 16.49
C LEU A 282 11.08 5.48 16.37
N TYR A 283 11.72 6.53 15.87
CA TYR A 283 11.04 7.82 15.64
C TYR A 283 9.85 7.69 14.69
N LEU A 284 10.02 6.94 13.60
CA LEU A 284 8.93 6.70 12.65
C LEU A 284 7.82 5.84 13.26
N ARG A 285 8.17 4.84 14.08
CA ARG A 285 7.20 4.05 14.85
C ARG A 285 6.37 4.95 15.77
N GLU A 286 7.00 5.85 16.53
CA GLU A 286 6.27 6.76 17.42
C GLU A 286 5.36 7.70 16.62
N ALA A 287 5.81 8.20 15.48
CA ALA A 287 4.98 9.03 14.60
C ALA A 287 3.76 8.24 14.06
N ILE A 288 3.93 6.98 13.68
CA ILE A 288 2.85 6.07 13.30
C ILE A 288 1.87 5.89 14.47
N MET A 289 2.39 5.58 15.67
CA MET A 289 1.58 5.37 16.87
C MET A 289 0.80 6.63 17.28
N GLY A 290 1.41 7.82 17.14
CA GLY A 290 0.75 9.10 17.40
C GLY A 290 -0.45 9.35 16.49
N VAL A 291 -0.40 8.91 15.24
CA VAL A 291 -1.55 8.99 14.32
C VAL A 291 -2.65 7.99 14.68
N ILE A 292 -2.31 6.84 15.27
CA ILE A 292 -3.29 5.85 15.72
C ILE A 292 -3.98 6.30 17.01
N GLY A 293 -3.22 6.83 17.98
CA GLY A 293 -3.74 7.26 19.28
C GLY A 293 -4.39 8.64 19.29
N GLY A 294 -4.20 9.45 18.24
CA GLY A 294 -4.76 10.80 18.10
C GLY A 294 -6.16 10.85 17.47
N ASN A 295 -6.89 9.74 17.40
CA ASN A 295 -8.30 9.66 16.98
C ASN A 295 -9.20 9.29 18.16
#